data_AF-R0APL5-F1
#
_entry.id   AF-R0APL5-F1
#
_cell.length_a   1.000
_cell.length_b   1.000
_cell.length_c   1.000
_cell.angle_alpha   90.00
_cell.angle_beta   90.00
_cell.angle_gamma   90.00
#
_symmetry.space_group_name_H-M   'P 1'
#
loop_
_entity.id
_entity.type
_entity.pdbx_description
1 polymer ?
#
loop_
_entity_poly.entity_id
_entity_poly.type
_entity_poly.pdbx_seq_one_letter_code
_entity_poly.pdbx_strand_id
1 'polypeptide(L)'
;MVKPISYISYGENEKKIIKAGIVEIRKVLMGNDKNKKRSLLFALDWFMDPYFKQDISDIHNELVELLQTVVISSTDDDVSEDALQLLCDYEWPPFEILEKNINRVSQRLKPDVLYAVNMDKEI
;
A
#
# COMPACT_ATOMS: atom_id res chain seq x y z
N MET A 1 -10.89 29.62 -1.64
CA MET A 1 -11.55 28.45 -2.25
C MET A 1 -11.31 27.27 -1.34
N VAL A 2 -12.36 26.69 -0.75
CA VAL A 2 -12.25 25.46 0.05
C VAL A 2 -12.06 24.31 -0.94
N LYS A 3 -10.96 23.54 -0.82
CA LYS A 3 -10.80 22.30 -1.60
C LYS A 3 -12.00 21.39 -1.25
N PRO A 4 -12.75 20.87 -2.24
CA PRO A 4 -13.81 19.92 -1.96
C PRO A 4 -13.22 18.72 -1.21
N ILE A 5 -13.84 18.35 -0.09
CA ILE A 5 -13.43 17.18 0.69
C ILE A 5 -13.76 15.96 -0.17
N SER A 6 -12.72 15.28 -0.64
CA SER A 6 -12.84 14.00 -1.32
C SER A 6 -12.72 12.90 -0.26
N TYR A 7 -13.80 12.13 -0.09
CA TYR A 7 -13.78 10.92 0.72
C TYR A 7 -13.48 9.73 -0.20
N ILE A 8 -12.49 8.92 0.16
CA ILE A 8 -12.26 7.62 -0.44
C ILE A 8 -13.04 6.58 0.38
N SER A 9 -13.75 5.71 -0.32
CA SER A 9 -14.42 4.54 0.27
C SER A 9 -14.08 3.30 -0.56
N TYR A 10 -14.29 2.12 0.01
CA TYR A 10 -14.25 0.85 -0.71
C TYR A 10 -15.56 0.09 -0.52
N GLY A 11 -15.83 -0.87 -1.42
CA GLY A 11 -17.01 -1.71 -1.37
C GLY A 11 -16.77 -3.10 -1.95
N GLU A 12 -17.82 -3.70 -2.48
CA GLU A 12 -17.78 -5.07 -2.98
C GLU A 12 -16.88 -5.25 -4.21
N ASN A 13 -16.62 -4.18 -4.97
CA ASN A 13 -15.74 -4.25 -6.15
C ASN A 13 -14.29 -4.45 -5.73
N GLU A 14 -13.79 -3.67 -4.77
CA GLU A 14 -12.43 -3.76 -4.26
C GLU A 14 -12.20 -5.11 -3.58
N LYS A 15 -13.18 -5.58 -2.79
CA LYS A 15 -13.13 -6.92 -2.18
C LYS A 15 -13.05 -8.03 -3.22
N LYS A 16 -13.81 -7.92 -4.33
CA LYS A 16 -13.74 -8.90 -5.44
C LYS A 16 -12.38 -8.89 -6.12
N ILE A 17 -11.77 -7.72 -6.29
CA ILE A 17 -10.43 -7.58 -6.87
C ILE A 17 -9.39 -8.26 -5.98
N ILE A 18 -9.42 -8.02 -4.66
CA ILE A 18 -8.49 -8.64 -3.71
C ILE A 18 -8.66 -10.16 -3.72
N LYS A 19 -9.90 -10.66 -3.67
CA LYS A 19 -10.20 -12.10 -3.72
C LYS A 19 -9.87 -12.76 -5.07
N ALA A 20 -9.79 -11.99 -6.16
CA ALA A 20 -9.34 -12.49 -7.45
C ALA A 20 -7.81 -12.68 -7.51
N GLY A 21 -7.08 -12.16 -6.50
CA GLY A 21 -5.66 -12.41 -6.30
C GLY A 21 -4.75 -11.30 -6.84
N ILE A 22 -3.46 -11.52 -6.65
CA ILE A 22 -2.41 -10.52 -6.83
C ILE A 22 -2.35 -9.90 -8.24
N VAL A 23 -2.72 -10.66 -9.28
CA VAL A 23 -2.74 -10.17 -10.67
C VAL A 23 -3.73 -9.02 -10.83
N GLU A 24 -4.93 -9.13 -10.24
CA GLU A 24 -5.95 -8.09 -10.33
C GLU A 24 -5.61 -6.90 -9.43
N ILE A 25 -5.04 -7.16 -8.25
CA ILE A 25 -4.54 -6.10 -7.35
C ILE A 25 -3.49 -5.26 -8.08
N ARG A 26 -2.50 -5.91 -8.71
CA ARG A 26 -1.43 -5.26 -9.46
C ARG A 26 -1.95 -4.41 -10.60
N LYS A 27 -2.95 -4.89 -11.36
CA LYS A 27 -3.56 -4.12 -12.46
C LYS A 27 -4.14 -2.79 -11.98
N VAL A 28 -4.76 -2.76 -10.80
CA VAL A 28 -5.32 -1.54 -10.23
C VAL A 28 -4.23 -0.63 -9.68
N LEU A 29 -3.35 -1.14 -8.83
CA LEU A 29 -2.31 -0.35 -8.16
C LEU A 29 -1.29 0.24 -9.14
N MET A 30 -1.02 -0.46 -10.25
CA MET A 30 -0.15 0.01 -11.33
C MET A 30 -0.88 0.78 -12.44
N GLY A 31 -2.21 0.94 -12.34
CA GLY A 31 -3.02 1.71 -13.28
C GLY A 31 -2.81 3.23 -13.17
N ASN A 32 -3.68 4.01 -13.81
CA ASN A 32 -3.59 5.48 -13.79
C ASN A 32 -4.67 6.17 -12.92
N ASP A 33 -5.67 5.41 -12.45
CA ASP A 33 -6.80 5.97 -11.71
C ASP A 33 -6.48 6.08 -10.22
N LYS A 34 -6.12 7.30 -9.78
CA LYS A 34 -5.80 7.61 -8.38
C LYS A 34 -6.87 7.10 -7.42
N ASN A 35 -8.14 7.37 -7.70
CA ASN A 35 -9.21 7.06 -6.75
C ASN A 35 -9.41 5.55 -6.61
N LYS A 36 -9.28 4.79 -7.70
CA LYS A 36 -9.32 3.32 -7.63
C LYS A 36 -8.15 2.74 -6.86
N LYS A 37 -6.94 3.31 -6.99
CA LYS A 37 -5.78 2.89 -6.19
C LYS A 37 -6.03 3.09 -4.71
N ARG A 38 -6.42 4.31 -4.33
CA ARG A 38 -6.68 4.66 -2.92
C ARG A 38 -7.83 3.86 -2.34
N SER A 39 -8.89 3.64 -3.11
CA SER A 39 -10.01 2.78 -2.71
C SER A 39 -9.56 1.33 -2.47
N LEU A 40 -8.73 0.78 -3.36
CA LEU A 40 -8.20 -0.58 -3.19
C LEU A 40 -7.22 -0.68 -2.01
N LEU A 41 -6.35 0.30 -1.80
CA LEU A 41 -5.45 0.36 -0.64
C LEU A 41 -6.25 0.44 0.66
N PHE A 42 -7.32 1.23 0.69
CA PHE A 42 -8.22 1.28 1.84
C PHE A 42 -8.97 -0.04 2.06
N ALA A 43 -9.30 -0.78 1.00
CA ALA A 43 -9.83 -2.14 1.16
C ALA A 43 -8.77 -3.10 1.70
N LEU A 44 -7.52 -3.00 1.25
CA LEU A 44 -6.41 -3.86 1.68
C LEU A 44 -6.11 -3.70 3.17
N ASP A 45 -6.25 -2.49 3.74
CA ASP A 45 -6.17 -2.24 5.19
C ASP A 45 -7.04 -3.24 5.98
N TRP A 46 -8.30 -3.38 5.59
CA TRP A 46 -9.23 -4.32 6.21
C TRP A 46 -8.85 -5.81 6.01
N PHE A 47 -8.20 -6.15 4.90
CA PHE A 47 -7.75 -7.51 4.64
C PHE A 47 -6.45 -7.87 5.36
N MET A 48 -5.56 -6.89 5.56
CA MET A 48 -4.27 -7.08 6.22
C MET A 48 -4.41 -7.01 7.74
N ASP A 49 -5.39 -6.29 8.26
CA ASP A 49 -5.64 -6.17 9.69
C ASP A 49 -6.00 -7.55 10.33
N PRO A 50 -5.14 -8.07 11.23
CA PRO A 50 -5.36 -9.35 11.91
C PRO A 50 -6.69 -9.42 12.69
N TYR A 51 -7.24 -8.28 13.09
CA TYR A 51 -8.53 -8.21 13.79
C TYR A 51 -9.67 -8.81 12.97
N PHE A 52 -9.68 -8.59 11.65
CA PHE A 52 -10.75 -9.06 10.75
C PHE A 52 -10.54 -10.47 10.21
N LYS A 53 -9.38 -11.09 10.48
CA LYS A 53 -9.08 -12.50 10.18
C LYS A 53 -9.34 -12.89 8.73
N GLN A 54 -9.06 -11.99 7.79
CA GLN A 54 -9.10 -12.33 6.38
C GLN A 54 -7.89 -13.21 6.04
N ASP A 55 -8.08 -14.17 5.14
CA ASP A 55 -6.99 -14.99 4.66
C ASP A 55 -6.41 -14.39 3.39
N ILE A 56 -5.18 -13.90 3.49
CA ILE A 56 -4.37 -13.41 2.37
C ILE A 56 -3.04 -14.17 2.27
N SER A 57 -2.90 -15.30 2.96
CA SER A 57 -1.64 -16.04 3.07
C SER A 57 -1.06 -16.42 1.69
N ASP A 58 -1.93 -16.81 0.76
CA ASP A 58 -1.56 -17.16 -0.63
C ASP A 58 -0.95 -16.00 -1.44
N ILE A 59 -1.22 -14.75 -1.07
CA ILE A 59 -0.74 -13.56 -1.80
C ILE A 59 0.17 -12.66 -0.97
N HIS A 60 0.39 -12.97 0.31
CA HIS A 60 1.01 -12.10 1.30
C HIS A 60 2.34 -11.52 0.82
N ASN A 61 3.30 -12.38 0.49
CA ASN A 61 4.65 -11.94 0.10
C ASN A 61 4.62 -11.08 -1.17
N GLU A 62 3.83 -11.48 -2.17
CA GLU A 62 3.71 -10.71 -3.42
C GLU A 62 3.00 -9.37 -3.21
N LEU A 63 2.07 -9.30 -2.26
CA LEU A 63 1.40 -8.07 -1.86
C LEU A 63 2.39 -7.12 -1.19
N VAL A 64 3.23 -7.60 -0.25
CA VAL A 64 4.27 -6.80 0.40
C VAL A 64 5.25 -6.24 -0.63
N GLU A 65 5.72 -7.05 -1.58
CA GLU A 65 6.58 -6.58 -2.67
C GLU A 65 5.88 -5.55 -3.57
N LEU A 66 4.59 -5.77 -3.85
CA LEU A 66 3.79 -4.85 -4.66
C LEU A 66 3.59 -3.50 -3.96
N LEU A 67 3.30 -3.49 -2.65
CA LEU A 67 3.17 -2.26 -1.87
C LEU A 67 4.48 -1.46 -1.88
N GLN A 68 5.63 -2.10 -1.66
CA GLN A 68 6.93 -1.44 -1.79
C GLN A 68 7.14 -0.86 -3.19
N THR A 69 6.71 -1.59 -4.23
CA THR A 69 6.77 -1.13 -5.63
C THR A 69 5.90 0.10 -5.85
N VAL A 70 4.70 0.15 -5.26
CA VAL A 70 3.78 1.31 -5.36
C VAL A 70 4.43 2.55 -4.77
N VAL A 71 5.03 2.45 -3.58
CA VAL A 71 5.70 3.56 -2.90
C VAL A 71 6.77 4.22 -3.79
N ILE A 72 7.57 3.43 -4.52
CA ILE A 72 8.69 3.94 -5.34
C ILE A 72 8.32 4.30 -6.79
N SER A 73 7.10 4.01 -7.23
CA SER A 73 6.70 4.16 -8.64
C SER A 73 5.46 5.03 -8.86
N SER A 74 4.61 5.21 -7.84
CA SER A 74 3.47 6.12 -7.93
C SER A 74 3.95 7.57 -8.10
N THR A 75 3.30 8.28 -9.02
CA THR A 75 3.48 9.73 -9.20
C THR A 75 2.57 10.54 -8.28
N ASP A 76 1.75 9.88 -7.47
CA ASP A 76 0.83 10.50 -6.52
C ASP A 76 1.27 10.15 -5.10
N ASP A 77 1.68 11.19 -4.34
CA ASP A 77 2.18 11.02 -2.97
C ASP A 77 1.14 10.41 -2.04
N ASP A 78 -0.16 10.70 -2.21
CA ASP A 78 -1.19 10.15 -1.32
C ASP A 78 -1.32 8.63 -1.52
N VAL A 79 -1.16 8.15 -2.76
CA VAL A 79 -1.14 6.70 -3.05
C VAL A 79 0.11 6.04 -2.47
N SER A 80 1.27 6.70 -2.57
CA SER A 80 2.51 6.19 -1.98
C SER A 80 2.44 6.17 -0.45
N GLU A 81 1.84 7.19 0.17
CA GLU A 81 1.61 7.31 1.61
C GLU A 81 0.66 6.20 2.09
N ASP A 82 -0.49 6.03 1.43
CA ASP A 82 -1.46 4.97 1.75
C ASP A 82 -0.80 3.57 1.66
N ALA A 83 0.06 3.32 0.67
CA ALA A 83 0.77 2.04 0.54
C ALA A 83 1.89 1.84 1.58
N LEU A 84 2.61 2.91 1.92
CA LEU A 84 3.62 2.89 2.97
C LEU A 84 2.99 2.64 4.34
N GLN A 85 1.83 3.24 4.61
CA GLN A 85 1.08 3.06 5.85
C GLN A 85 0.74 1.57 6.07
N LEU A 86 0.24 0.88 5.05
CA LEU A 86 -0.03 -0.57 5.13
C LEU A 86 1.22 -1.40 5.48
N LEU A 87 2.39 -1.03 4.93
CA LEU A 87 3.65 -1.68 5.28
C LEU A 87 4.03 -1.41 6.74
N CYS A 88 3.86 -0.19 7.21
CA CYS A 88 4.18 0.17 8.60
C CYS A 88 3.23 -0.46 9.62
N ASP A 89 1.95 -0.61 9.27
CA ASP A 89 0.92 -1.10 10.20
C ASP A 89 0.94 -2.62 10.36
N TYR A 90 1.29 -3.34 9.30
CA TYR A 90 1.12 -4.81 9.25
C TYR A 90 2.41 -5.58 8.98
N GLU A 91 3.47 -4.91 8.52
CA GLU A 91 4.72 -5.55 8.15
C GLU A 91 5.92 -4.96 8.88
N TRP A 92 7.06 -5.62 8.71
CA TRP A 92 8.32 -5.22 9.32
C TRP A 92 9.48 -5.41 8.36
N PRO A 93 10.55 -4.63 8.49
CA PRO A 93 11.78 -4.81 7.72
C PRO A 93 12.34 -6.25 7.78
N PRO A 94 13.12 -6.67 6.76
CA PRO A 94 13.66 -5.83 5.68
C PRO A 94 12.64 -5.50 4.57
N PHE A 95 12.69 -4.26 4.07
CA PHE A 95 11.91 -3.81 2.91
C PHE A 95 12.86 -3.59 1.73
N GLU A 96 13.37 -4.69 1.17
CA GLU A 96 14.48 -4.66 0.22
C GLU A 96 14.26 -3.75 -0.99
N ILE A 97 13.03 -3.65 -1.50
CA ILE A 97 12.72 -2.81 -2.66
C ILE A 97 12.83 -1.33 -2.27
N LEU A 98 12.31 -0.95 -1.09
CA LEU A 98 12.44 0.43 -0.58
C LEU A 98 13.90 0.78 -0.32
N GLU A 99 14.63 -0.08 0.39
CA GLU A 99 16.04 0.10 0.73
C GLU A 99 16.91 0.32 -0.51
N LYS A 100 16.75 -0.51 -1.54
CA LYS A 100 17.51 -0.43 -2.80
C LYS A 100 17.10 0.75 -3.69
N ASN A 101 15.94 1.36 -3.47
CA ASN A 101 15.35 2.37 -4.37
C ASN A 101 14.96 3.67 -3.64
N ILE A 102 15.60 3.99 -2.52
CA ILE A 102 15.30 5.21 -1.73
C ILE A 102 15.40 6.51 -2.55
N ASN A 103 16.25 6.51 -3.59
CA ASN A 103 16.41 7.62 -4.51
C ASN A 103 15.18 7.88 -5.40
N ARG A 104 14.28 6.89 -5.54
CA ARG A 104 13.04 6.98 -6.32
C ARG A 104 11.84 7.46 -5.50
N VAL A 105 11.95 7.42 -4.17
CA VAL A 105 10.90 7.93 -3.27
C VAL A 105 10.80 9.44 -3.39
N SER A 106 9.57 9.97 -3.36
CA SER A 106 9.34 11.41 -3.39
C SER A 106 9.96 12.09 -2.16
N GLN A 107 10.41 13.34 -2.32
CA GLN A 107 11.08 14.05 -1.23
C GLN A 107 10.19 14.21 0.01
N ARG A 108 8.87 14.29 -0.19
CA ARG A 108 7.87 14.36 0.88
C ARG A 108 7.91 13.11 1.77
N LEU A 109 7.94 11.92 1.16
CA LEU A 109 7.82 10.64 1.87
C LEU A 109 9.15 10.02 2.30
N LYS A 110 10.29 10.58 1.87
CA LYS A 110 11.60 10.04 2.24
C LYS A 110 11.82 9.86 3.75
N PRO A 111 11.44 10.81 4.63
CA PRO A 111 11.58 10.62 6.07
C PRO A 111 10.80 9.39 6.56
N ASP A 112 9.57 9.21 6.08
CA ASP A 112 8.69 8.11 6.50
C ASP A 112 9.17 6.77 5.96
N VAL A 113 9.68 6.72 4.72
CA VAL A 113 10.32 5.50 4.19
C VAL A 113 11.60 5.17 4.96
N LEU A 114 12.42 6.16 5.31
CA LEU A 114 13.61 5.92 6.13
C LEU A 114 13.24 5.42 7.53
N TYR A 115 12.15 5.91 8.11
CA TYR A 115 11.60 5.34 9.34
C TYR A 115 11.19 3.88 9.12
N ALA A 116 10.35 3.62 8.11
CA ALA A 116 9.83 2.28 7.81
C ALA A 116 10.93 1.22 7.67
N VAL A 117 11.99 1.50 6.90
CA VAL A 117 13.09 0.54 6.67
C VAL A 117 14.00 0.33 7.90
N ASN A 118 13.91 1.20 8.91
CA ASN A 118 14.66 1.08 10.17
C ASN A 118 13.75 0.75 11.36
N MET A 119 12.50 0.35 11.14
CA MET A 119 11.62 -0.08 12.23
C MET A 119 12.17 -1.36 12.87
N ASP A 120 12.29 -1.34 14.20
CA ASP A 120 12.60 -2.54 14.97
C ASP A 120 11.30 -3.29 15.23
N LYS A 121 11.28 -4.61 14.97
CA LYS A 121 10.18 -5.47 15.43
C LYS A 121 10.04 -5.31 16.94
N GLU A 122 8.89 -4.83 17.41
CA GLU A 122 8.58 -4.91 18.83
C GLU A 122 8.62 -6.40 19.23
N ILE A 123 9.56 -6.73 20.12
CA ILE A 123 9.87 -8.09 20.60
C ILE A 123 8.86 -8.50 21.69
#